data_AF-A0A9X9QF73-F1
#
_entry.id   AF-A0A9X9QF73-F1
#
_cell.length_a   1.000
_cell.length_b   1.000
_cell.length_c   1.000
_cell.angle_alpha   90.00
_cell.angle_beta   90.00
_cell.angle_gamma   90.00
#
_symmetry.space_group_name_H-M   'P 1'
#
loop_
_entity.id
_entity.type
_entity.pdbx_description
1 polymer ?
#
loop_
_entity_poly.entity_id
_entity_poly.type
_entity_poly.pdbx_seq_one_letter_code
_entity_poly.pdbx_strand_id
1 'polypeptide(L)'
;MLAQSFHFTEILIVAYLHLYFGSASSVGSNTVDHTADSSYYLCAGTSFSNRAVEINRQLACERLHNADPISNFPAKLEDNRLFDGAPDALIVWPIMNEETTYRTRVPGKMRIVIDLDCNLAGLIIRYENAVQRCIKLSSNAEVDSTGPDLDTYKGYNCSNTFFSSAYVEETIAKAVNTFERRLPTIYRNKFPKLGYCRSTKQRTFSWPLLVDHTPYNSGETAKNSRIYFVEFSVNMSIKRVLRRSHDIETCPIIRTVILPDANAKSLAHTHRENEGRRQMAVCLGQSFSSSYLRLNKEKAIRDYAQFYANKHKNYRYPRHSSQFNRKMTSSEWFWPLRHMEKALKRNNLNVSYILVLTGRDKFKGVFYRHDGKLKECKLEDEVEDQRKVGVEGCERDGNISGLDLNKPLGCWECWKSEGCLCPHKNQDEMTEDCISPVE
;
A
#
# COMPACT_ATOMS: atom_id res chain seq x y z
N MET A 1 -72.58 36.23 -0.74
CA MET A 1 -72.33 35.17 0.26
C MET A 1 -71.59 34.02 -0.41
N LEU A 2 -70.28 34.17 -0.65
CA LEU A 2 -69.38 33.12 -1.15
C LEU A 2 -67.95 33.58 -0.83
N ALA A 3 -67.53 33.47 0.43
CA ALA A 3 -66.15 33.71 0.85
C ALA A 3 -65.96 33.16 2.28
N GLN A 4 -66.17 31.87 2.50
CA GLN A 4 -65.86 31.25 3.80
C GLN A 4 -65.65 29.73 3.76
N SER A 5 -65.38 29.13 2.60
CA SER A 5 -65.14 27.67 2.48
C SER A 5 -63.74 27.27 2.01
N PHE A 6 -62.79 28.20 1.89
CA PHE A 6 -61.43 27.90 1.42
C PHE A 6 -60.38 27.81 2.55
N HIS A 7 -60.71 28.14 3.80
CA HIS A 7 -59.74 28.05 4.91
C HIS A 7 -59.72 26.70 5.63
N PHE A 8 -60.72 25.83 5.43
CA PHE A 8 -60.75 24.51 6.09
C PHE A 8 -60.00 23.42 5.33
N THR A 9 -59.81 23.56 4.02
CA THR A 9 -59.09 22.57 3.19
C THR A 9 -57.57 22.72 3.28
N GLU A 10 -57.02 23.92 3.49
CA GLU A 10 -55.58 24.11 3.66
C GLU A 10 -55.06 23.59 5.01
N ILE A 11 -55.85 23.73 6.09
CA ILE A 11 -55.45 23.23 7.42
C ILE A 11 -55.43 21.69 7.46
N LEU A 12 -56.32 21.03 6.73
CA LEU A 12 -56.36 19.56 6.63
C LEU A 12 -55.18 18.99 5.84
N ILE A 13 -54.66 19.70 4.83
CA ILE A 13 -53.48 19.24 4.07
C ILE A 13 -52.19 19.41 4.89
N VAL A 14 -52.08 20.48 5.68
CA VAL A 14 -50.92 20.68 6.59
C VAL A 14 -50.93 19.65 7.73
N ALA A 15 -52.09 19.32 8.30
CA ALA A 15 -52.21 18.28 9.32
C ALA A 15 -51.92 16.86 8.77
N TYR A 16 -52.35 16.56 7.53
CA TYR A 16 -52.05 15.28 6.88
C TYR A 16 -50.56 15.13 6.53
N LEU A 17 -49.90 16.22 6.13
CA LEU A 17 -48.45 16.25 5.91
C LEU A 17 -47.66 16.11 7.23
N HIS A 18 -48.13 16.67 8.35
CA HIS A 18 -47.47 16.46 9.64
C HIS A 18 -47.71 15.08 10.25
N LEU A 19 -48.83 14.41 9.94
CA LEU A 19 -49.13 13.07 10.44
C LEU A 19 -48.50 11.93 9.61
N TYR A 20 -48.17 12.16 8.33
CA TYR A 20 -47.42 11.18 7.51
C TYR A 20 -45.90 11.39 7.49
N PHE A 21 -45.40 12.56 7.89
CA PHE A 21 -43.97 12.78 8.14
C PHE A 21 -43.59 12.66 9.64
N GLY A 22 -44.55 12.35 10.50
CA GLY A 22 -44.37 12.12 11.94
C GLY A 22 -44.24 10.64 12.30
N SER A 23 -43.24 9.95 11.76
CA SER A 23 -42.72 8.73 12.36
C SER A 23 -41.23 8.91 12.54
N ALA A 24 -40.88 9.40 13.72
CA ALA A 24 -39.55 9.29 14.30
C ALA A 24 -39.21 7.79 14.43
N SER A 25 -38.80 7.19 13.32
CA SER A 25 -37.83 6.13 13.37
C SER A 25 -36.58 6.79 13.91
N SER A 26 -36.11 6.35 15.06
CA SER A 26 -34.81 6.71 15.59
C SER A 26 -33.76 6.42 14.53
N VAL A 27 -33.50 7.42 13.68
CA VAL A 27 -32.21 7.61 13.06
C VAL A 27 -31.32 7.74 14.27
N GLY A 28 -30.69 6.62 14.63
CA GLY A 28 -29.48 6.64 15.42
C GLY A 28 -28.60 7.63 14.68
N SER A 29 -28.61 8.87 15.18
CA SER A 29 -27.57 9.81 14.93
C SER A 29 -26.36 9.10 15.52
N ASN A 30 -25.71 8.32 14.66
CA ASN A 30 -24.28 8.22 14.67
C ASN A 30 -23.85 9.68 14.49
N THR A 31 -23.88 10.42 15.59
CA THR A 31 -22.74 11.20 16.00
C THR A 31 -21.58 10.25 15.81
N VAL A 32 -21.05 10.25 14.59
CA VAL A 32 -19.67 9.88 14.34
C VAL A 32 -18.97 10.81 15.30
N ASP A 33 -18.57 10.22 16.41
CA ASP A 33 -17.78 10.91 17.39
C ASP A 33 -16.60 11.48 16.61
N HIS A 34 -16.64 12.79 16.37
CA HIS A 34 -15.58 13.54 15.72
C HIS A 34 -14.45 13.79 16.73
N THR A 35 -14.19 12.83 17.62
CA THR A 35 -12.83 12.52 18.03
C THR A 35 -12.11 12.08 16.76
N ALA A 36 -11.57 13.07 16.05
CA ALA A 36 -10.88 12.94 14.79
C ALA A 36 -10.02 11.67 14.79
N ASP A 37 -10.24 10.78 13.81
CA ASP A 37 -9.33 9.69 13.45
C ASP A 37 -8.02 10.36 12.99
N SER A 38 -7.25 10.82 13.98
CA SER A 38 -6.02 11.55 13.84
C SER A 38 -4.96 10.47 13.63
N SER A 39 -4.96 9.87 12.45
CA SER A 39 -3.94 8.92 12.04
C SER A 39 -3.48 9.21 10.62
N TYR A 40 -2.30 8.70 10.28
CA TYR A 40 -1.70 8.87 8.97
C TYR A 40 -0.87 7.64 8.61
N TYR A 41 -0.67 7.40 7.32
CA TYR A 41 0.22 6.34 6.85
C TYR A 41 1.60 6.90 6.54
N LEU A 42 2.63 6.19 6.94
CA LEU A 42 4.01 6.52 6.64
C LEU A 42 4.59 5.51 5.63
N CYS A 43 4.96 6.00 4.45
CA CYS A 43 5.59 5.23 3.38
C CYS A 43 6.93 5.88 2.98
N ALA A 44 8.05 5.20 3.20
CA ALA A 44 9.37 5.69 2.77
C ALA A 44 9.66 7.14 3.22
N GLY A 45 9.35 7.46 4.48
CA GLY A 45 9.52 8.82 5.02
C GLY A 45 8.42 9.82 4.61
N THR A 46 7.54 9.48 3.68
CA THR A 46 6.40 10.33 3.26
C THR A 46 5.13 9.98 4.03
N SER A 47 4.49 10.98 4.64
CA SER A 47 3.20 10.81 5.31
C SER A 47 2.01 11.06 4.38
N PHE A 48 0.99 10.21 4.47
CA PHE A 48 -0.31 10.37 3.85
C PHE A 48 -1.40 10.48 4.92
N SER A 49 -2.11 11.60 4.93
CA SER A 49 -3.26 11.79 5.83
C SER A 49 -4.38 10.80 5.50
N ASN A 50 -5.27 10.55 6.46
CA ASN A 50 -6.49 9.78 6.21
C ASN A 50 -7.34 10.37 5.07
N ARG A 51 -7.35 11.70 4.92
CA ARG A 51 -8.03 12.38 3.82
C ARG A 51 -7.41 12.03 2.46
N ALA A 52 -6.08 12.06 2.34
CA ALA A 52 -5.39 11.67 1.12
C ALA A 52 -5.70 10.21 0.75
N VAL A 53 -5.66 9.33 1.76
CA VAL A 53 -5.94 7.90 1.59
C VAL A 53 -7.38 7.69 1.11
N GLU A 54 -8.35 8.37 1.72
CA GLU A 54 -9.77 8.20 1.37
C GLU A 54 -10.08 8.71 -0.05
N ILE A 55 -9.53 9.87 -0.44
CA ILE A 55 -9.67 10.40 -1.81
C ILE A 55 -9.11 9.40 -2.83
N ASN A 56 -7.91 8.86 -2.56
CA ASN A 56 -7.27 7.91 -3.46
C ASN A 56 -7.98 6.54 -3.46
N ARG A 57 -8.57 6.11 -2.33
CA ARG A 57 -9.39 4.89 -2.22
C ARG A 57 -10.62 5.00 -3.11
N GLN A 58 -11.32 6.13 -3.03
CA GLN A 58 -12.50 6.38 -3.84
C GLN A 58 -12.16 6.45 -5.34
N LEU A 59 -11.04 7.09 -5.69
CA LEU A 59 -10.56 7.13 -7.08
C LEU A 59 -10.19 5.73 -7.60
N ALA A 60 -9.49 4.93 -6.79
CA ALA A 60 -9.15 3.55 -7.12
C ALA A 60 -10.41 2.71 -7.37
N CYS A 61 -11.42 2.85 -6.50
CA CYS A 61 -12.72 2.19 -6.63
C CYS A 61 -13.44 2.62 -7.92
N GLU A 62 -13.55 3.92 -8.19
CA GLU A 62 -14.16 4.43 -9.41
C GLU A 62 -13.46 3.86 -10.65
N ARG A 63 -12.13 3.82 -10.65
CA ARG A 63 -11.33 3.29 -11.75
C ARG A 63 -11.42 1.78 -11.88
N LEU A 64 -11.68 1.04 -10.80
CA LEU A 64 -11.97 -0.41 -10.87
C LEU A 64 -13.19 -0.70 -11.74
N HIS A 65 -14.20 0.17 -11.72
CA HIS A 65 -15.42 0.02 -12.51
C HIS A 65 -15.38 0.71 -13.88
N ASN A 66 -14.46 1.65 -14.10
CA ASN A 66 -14.49 2.53 -15.28
C ASN A 66 -13.25 2.46 -16.18
N ALA A 67 -12.09 2.09 -15.64
CA ALA A 67 -10.85 2.08 -16.40
C ALA A 67 -10.88 1.03 -17.51
N ASP A 68 -10.29 1.38 -18.65
CA ASP A 68 -10.15 0.45 -19.77
C ASP A 68 -9.38 -0.80 -19.31
N PRO A 69 -9.80 -2.02 -19.71
CA PRO A 69 -9.14 -3.25 -19.33
C PRO A 69 -7.64 -3.30 -19.65
N ILE A 70 -7.19 -2.58 -20.70
CA ILE A 70 -5.75 -2.47 -21.06
C ILE A 70 -4.97 -1.47 -20.19
N SER A 71 -5.65 -0.73 -19.31
CA SER A 71 -5.02 0.31 -18.50
C SER A 71 -4.09 -0.32 -17.46
N ASN A 72 -2.94 0.32 -17.25
CA ASN A 72 -1.98 -0.09 -16.23
C ASN A 72 -2.58 -0.11 -14.83
N PHE A 73 -3.52 0.79 -14.54
CA PHE A 73 -4.18 0.84 -13.24
C PHE A 73 -5.70 0.97 -13.41
N PRO A 74 -6.48 0.41 -12.48
CA PRO A 74 -6.04 -0.39 -11.33
C PRO A 74 -5.47 -1.76 -11.72
N ALA A 75 -4.55 -2.28 -10.91
CA ALA A 75 -3.85 -3.56 -11.17
C ALA A 75 -4.11 -4.56 -10.04
N LYS A 76 -3.96 -5.86 -10.32
CA LYS A 76 -3.97 -6.93 -9.32
C LYS A 76 -2.66 -6.91 -8.54
N LEU A 77 -2.74 -7.01 -7.21
CA LEU A 77 -1.60 -7.32 -6.35
C LEU A 77 -1.21 -8.80 -6.50
N GLU A 78 0.06 -9.09 -6.75
CA GLU A 78 0.51 -10.47 -7.01
C GLU A 78 0.55 -11.33 -5.76
N ASP A 79 0.95 -10.74 -4.64
CA ASP A 79 1.15 -11.42 -3.36
C ASP A 79 0.35 -10.71 -2.28
N ASN A 80 -0.69 -11.40 -1.78
CA ASN A 80 -1.56 -10.92 -0.72
C ASN A 80 -1.09 -11.35 0.68
N ARG A 81 0.01 -12.11 0.81
CA ARG A 81 0.56 -12.54 2.12
C ARG A 81 0.97 -11.38 3.01
N LEU A 82 1.22 -10.21 2.42
CA LEU A 82 1.44 -8.98 3.18
C LEU A 82 0.20 -8.56 3.99
N PHE A 83 -0.98 -9.02 3.61
CA PHE A 83 -2.25 -8.71 4.25
C PHE A 83 -2.87 -10.01 4.74
N ASP A 84 -2.40 -10.51 5.88
CA ASP A 84 -2.94 -11.72 6.50
C ASP A 84 -4.46 -11.69 6.59
N GLY A 85 -5.11 -12.75 6.09
CA GLY A 85 -6.56 -12.87 6.05
C GLY A 85 -7.27 -12.02 4.98
N ALA A 86 -6.54 -11.31 4.12
CA ALA A 86 -7.13 -10.55 3.03
C ALA A 86 -7.49 -11.45 1.83
N PRO A 87 -8.55 -11.10 1.08
CA PRO A 87 -8.96 -11.86 -0.09
C PRO A 87 -7.87 -11.89 -1.18
N ASP A 88 -7.80 -12.96 -1.95
CA ASP A 88 -6.85 -13.13 -3.08
C ASP A 88 -7.03 -12.11 -4.23
N ALA A 89 -8.06 -11.25 -4.14
CA ALA A 89 -8.39 -10.24 -5.13
C ALA A 89 -8.13 -8.82 -4.63
N LEU A 90 -6.91 -8.58 -4.15
CA LEU A 90 -6.42 -7.23 -3.84
C LEU A 90 -6.04 -6.47 -5.12
N ILE A 91 -6.38 -5.19 -5.11
CA ILE A 91 -6.22 -4.25 -6.20
C ILE A 91 -5.34 -3.09 -5.74
N VAL A 92 -4.37 -2.72 -6.56
CA VAL A 92 -3.45 -1.61 -6.30
C VAL A 92 -3.74 -0.41 -7.18
N TRP A 93 -3.53 0.78 -6.61
CA TRP A 93 -3.64 2.05 -7.31
C TRP A 93 -2.52 3.01 -6.86
N PRO A 94 -1.91 3.82 -7.75
CA PRO A 94 -0.89 4.79 -7.36
C PRO A 94 -1.49 5.85 -6.43
N ILE A 95 -0.89 6.01 -5.24
CA ILE A 95 -1.30 7.05 -4.31
C ILE A 95 -0.43 8.29 -4.51
N MET A 96 -1.10 9.44 -4.54
CA MET A 96 -0.50 10.77 -4.61
C MET A 96 -1.01 11.60 -3.42
N ASN A 97 -0.37 12.74 -3.17
CA ASN A 97 -0.74 13.66 -2.09
C ASN A 97 -2.14 14.26 -2.34
N GLU A 98 -2.79 14.83 -1.32
CA GLU A 98 -4.18 15.34 -1.38
C GLU A 98 -4.48 16.25 -2.59
N GLU A 99 -3.53 17.11 -2.95
CA GLU A 99 -3.69 18.11 -4.01
C GLU A 99 -3.49 17.55 -5.42
N THR A 100 -3.04 16.30 -5.52
CA THR A 100 -2.62 15.69 -6.78
C THR A 100 -3.35 14.37 -7.00
N THR A 101 -3.83 14.16 -8.21
CA THR A 101 -4.39 12.86 -8.62
C THR A 101 -3.45 12.22 -9.61
N TYR A 102 -3.36 10.89 -9.57
CA TYR A 102 -2.59 10.16 -10.57
C TYR A 102 -3.21 10.36 -11.96
N ARG A 103 -2.53 11.15 -12.79
CA ARG A 103 -2.88 11.45 -14.18
C ARG A 103 -1.75 11.15 -15.17
N THR A 104 -0.54 10.84 -14.67
CA THR A 104 0.69 10.67 -15.46
C THR A 104 0.92 9.19 -15.82
N ARG A 105 1.95 8.89 -16.62
CA ARG A 105 2.36 7.51 -16.93
C ARG A 105 3.26 6.87 -15.86
N VAL A 106 3.82 7.66 -14.95
CA VAL A 106 4.81 7.20 -13.98
C VAL A 106 4.16 7.09 -12.60
N PRO A 107 3.83 5.87 -12.12
CA PRO A 107 3.02 5.67 -10.92
C PRO A 107 3.76 5.90 -9.58
N GLY A 108 5.05 6.26 -9.60
CA GLY A 108 5.86 6.28 -8.37
C GLY A 108 5.99 4.90 -7.74
N LYS A 109 6.44 4.83 -6.47
CA LYS A 109 6.59 3.55 -5.72
C LYS A 109 5.41 3.25 -4.79
N MET A 110 4.70 4.26 -4.31
CA MET A 110 3.67 4.10 -3.29
C MET A 110 2.34 3.67 -3.92
N ARG A 111 1.64 2.71 -3.30
CA ARG A 111 0.31 2.27 -3.73
C ARG A 111 -0.66 2.28 -2.56
N ILE A 112 -1.90 2.60 -2.86
CA ILE A 112 -3.04 2.19 -2.04
C ILE A 112 -3.49 0.81 -2.47
N VAL A 113 -3.90 -0.02 -1.51
CA VAL A 113 -4.39 -1.39 -1.72
C VAL A 113 -5.83 -1.47 -1.26
N ILE A 114 -6.72 -1.90 -2.14
CA ILE A 114 -8.14 -2.10 -1.86
C ILE A 114 -8.57 -3.52 -2.25
N ASP A 115 -9.66 -4.02 -1.67
CA ASP A 115 -10.32 -5.22 -2.19
C ASP A 115 -11.29 -4.89 -3.35
N LEU A 116 -11.95 -5.93 -3.88
CA LEU A 116 -12.97 -5.75 -4.93
C LEU A 116 -14.22 -5.00 -4.48
N ASP A 117 -14.51 -4.96 -3.18
CA ASP A 117 -15.63 -4.21 -2.60
C ASP A 117 -15.22 -2.78 -2.18
N CYS A 118 -14.03 -2.36 -2.60
CA CYS A 118 -13.43 -1.06 -2.37
C CYS A 118 -13.05 -0.76 -0.91
N ASN A 119 -12.94 -1.78 -0.05
CA ASN A 119 -12.43 -1.60 1.30
C ASN A 119 -10.91 -1.42 1.28
N LEU A 120 -10.39 -0.55 2.14
CA LEU A 120 -8.95 -0.29 2.25
C LEU A 120 -8.24 -1.46 2.92
N ALA A 121 -7.32 -2.15 2.24
CA ALA A 121 -6.43 -3.12 2.87
C ALA A 121 -5.24 -2.44 3.56
N GLY A 122 -4.73 -1.36 2.97
CA GLY A 122 -3.62 -0.56 3.49
C GLY A 122 -2.84 0.13 2.38
N LEU A 123 -1.62 0.59 2.68
CA LEU A 123 -0.69 1.16 1.70
C LEU A 123 0.57 0.31 1.61
N ILE A 124 1.21 0.31 0.45
CA ILE A 124 2.48 -0.39 0.20
C ILE A 124 3.48 0.48 -0.55
N ILE A 125 4.76 0.12 -0.39
CA ILE A 125 5.88 0.61 -1.20
C ILE A 125 6.29 -0.52 -2.15
N ARG A 126 6.33 -0.20 -3.44
CA ARG A 126 6.75 -1.09 -4.52
C ARG A 126 8.20 -0.82 -4.89
N TYR A 127 9.05 -1.80 -4.62
CA TYR A 127 10.41 -1.84 -5.14
C TYR A 127 10.47 -2.68 -6.42
N GLU A 128 11.66 -2.85 -6.99
CA GLU A 128 11.83 -3.67 -8.18
C GLU A 128 11.45 -5.14 -7.93
N ASN A 129 11.96 -5.70 -6.83
CA ASN A 129 11.76 -7.10 -6.46
C ASN A 129 10.98 -7.29 -5.14
N ALA A 130 10.68 -6.21 -4.43
CA ALA A 130 10.00 -6.23 -3.13
C ALA A 130 8.67 -5.49 -3.12
N VAL A 131 7.82 -5.87 -2.17
CA VAL A 131 6.70 -5.06 -1.70
C VAL A 131 6.79 -4.98 -0.17
N GLN A 132 6.50 -3.82 0.38
CA GLN A 132 6.54 -3.57 1.82
C GLN A 132 5.30 -2.78 2.23
N ARG A 133 4.71 -3.08 3.39
CA ARG A 133 3.61 -2.28 3.93
C ARG A 133 4.10 -0.94 4.43
N CYS A 134 3.28 0.07 4.23
CA CYS A 134 3.39 1.32 4.98
C CYS A 134 2.82 1.13 6.39
N ILE A 135 3.26 1.97 7.32
CA ILE A 135 2.83 1.88 8.72
C ILE A 135 1.74 2.92 8.98
N LYS A 136 0.64 2.51 9.61
CA LYS A 136 -0.36 3.45 10.13
C LYS A 136 0.09 3.94 11.49
N LEU A 137 0.21 5.25 11.67
CA LEU A 137 0.65 5.89 12.90
C LEU A 137 -0.47 6.73 13.49
N SER A 138 -0.52 6.77 14.82
CA SER A 138 -1.34 7.75 15.55
C SER A 138 -0.75 9.16 15.37
N SER A 139 -1.61 10.15 15.20
CA SER A 139 -1.25 11.57 15.28
C SER A 139 -1.21 12.06 16.72
N ASN A 140 -1.76 11.31 17.68
CA ASN A 140 -1.67 11.63 19.10
C ASN A 140 -0.35 11.06 19.62
N ALA A 141 0.56 11.96 20.03
CA ALA A 141 1.92 11.63 20.49
C ALA A 141 1.96 10.87 21.82
N GLU A 142 0.84 10.88 22.56
CA GLU A 142 0.71 10.32 23.90
C GLU A 142 -0.58 9.49 23.94
N VAL A 143 -0.50 8.24 23.51
CA VAL A 143 -1.48 7.25 23.96
C VAL A 143 -0.91 6.72 25.26
N ASP A 144 -1.62 6.94 26.36
CA ASP A 144 -1.29 6.34 27.65
C ASP A 144 -1.05 4.85 27.44
N SER A 145 0.10 4.37 27.94
CA SER A 145 0.66 3.02 27.78
C SER A 145 -0.19 1.92 28.46
N THR A 146 -1.49 2.15 28.64
CA THR A 146 -2.45 1.27 29.31
C THR A 146 -3.20 0.34 28.34
N GLY A 147 -2.98 0.48 27.03
CA GLY A 147 -3.42 -0.47 26.02
C GLY A 147 -2.50 -1.70 25.91
N PRO A 148 -2.93 -2.75 25.18
CA PRO A 148 -2.08 -3.92 24.91
C PRO A 148 -0.76 -3.47 24.27
N ASP A 149 0.28 -4.31 24.38
CA ASP A 149 1.67 -4.09 23.96
C ASP A 149 1.77 -3.63 22.48
N LEU A 150 1.55 -2.33 22.23
CA LEU A 150 1.52 -1.75 20.89
C LEU A 150 2.91 -1.21 20.55
N ASP A 151 3.42 -1.64 19.40
CA ASP A 151 4.71 -1.21 18.89
C ASP A 151 4.76 0.32 18.73
N THR A 152 5.93 0.90 18.99
CA THR A 152 6.16 2.35 18.87
C THR A 152 7.15 2.66 17.76
N TYR A 153 6.79 3.63 16.92
CA TYR A 153 7.68 4.22 15.94
C TYR A 153 8.52 5.32 16.59
N LYS A 154 9.84 5.26 16.43
CA LYS A 154 10.79 6.28 16.89
C LYS A 154 11.55 6.87 15.70
N GLY A 155 11.59 8.19 15.63
CA GLY A 155 12.28 8.87 14.53
C GLY A 155 12.31 10.38 14.68
N TYR A 156 12.52 11.06 13.56
CA TYR A 156 12.60 12.52 13.44
C TYR A 156 11.57 13.02 12.44
N ASN A 157 10.82 14.06 12.79
CA ASN A 157 9.88 14.72 11.88
C ASN A 157 10.49 16.02 11.36
N CYS A 158 10.73 16.10 10.05
CA CYS A 158 11.27 17.26 9.35
C CYS A 158 10.24 17.86 8.39
N SER A 159 9.22 18.52 8.93
CA SER A 159 8.15 19.17 8.17
C SER A 159 7.43 18.20 7.19
N ASN A 160 6.84 17.13 7.73
CA ASN A 160 6.13 16.05 7.01
C ASN A 160 7.05 15.07 6.23
N THR A 161 8.35 15.16 6.44
CA THR A 161 9.31 14.12 6.05
C THR A 161 9.87 13.45 7.29
N PHE A 162 9.76 12.14 7.39
CA PHE A 162 10.13 11.40 8.58
C PHE A 162 11.38 10.56 8.33
N PHE A 163 12.25 10.48 9.34
CA PHE A 163 13.44 9.61 9.32
C PHE A 163 13.39 8.69 10.53
N SER A 164 13.43 7.37 10.36
CA SER A 164 13.44 6.46 11.51
C SER A 164 14.77 6.55 12.25
N SER A 165 14.77 6.26 13.55
CA SER A 165 16.02 6.25 14.32
C SER A 165 17.02 5.25 13.72
N ALA A 166 16.56 4.06 13.32
CA ALA A 166 17.37 3.04 12.68
C ALA A 166 18.06 3.53 11.39
N TYR A 167 17.32 4.20 10.50
CA TYR A 167 17.90 4.76 9.28
C TYR A 167 18.98 5.82 9.58
N VAL A 168 18.72 6.68 10.56
CA VAL A 168 19.67 7.73 10.96
C VAL A 168 20.94 7.12 11.56
N GLU A 169 20.79 6.12 12.44
CA GLU A 169 21.90 5.39 13.06
C GLU A 169 22.75 4.65 12.02
N GLU A 170 22.12 3.93 11.08
CA GLU A 170 22.83 3.26 9.99
C GLU A 170 23.56 4.27 9.09
N THR A 171 22.91 5.39 8.79
CA THR A 171 23.49 6.44 7.96
C THR A 171 24.74 7.04 8.63
N ILE A 172 24.73 7.19 9.95
CA ILE A 172 25.92 7.62 10.70
C ILE A 172 27.01 6.55 10.64
N ALA A 173 26.68 5.28 10.87
CA ALA A 173 27.65 4.19 10.78
C ALA A 173 28.35 4.17 9.41
N LYS A 174 27.58 4.37 8.33
CA LYS A 174 28.11 4.49 6.97
C LYS A 174 28.97 5.73 6.77
N ALA A 175 28.57 6.87 7.32
CA ALA A 175 29.34 8.11 7.27
C ALA A 175 30.71 7.97 7.95
N VAL A 176 30.74 7.29 9.10
CA VAL A 176 31.96 7.01 9.88
C VAL A 176 32.87 6.05 9.13
N ASN A 177 32.34 4.93 8.63
CA ASN A 177 33.13 3.99 7.82
C ASN A 177 33.74 4.69 6.59
N THR A 178 32.98 5.57 5.93
CA THR A 178 33.49 6.36 4.81
C THR A 178 34.61 7.31 5.23
N PHE A 179 34.53 7.90 6.43
CA PHE A 179 35.54 8.78 6.98
C PHE A 179 36.82 8.04 7.35
N GLU A 180 36.71 6.90 8.04
CA GLU A 180 37.84 6.05 8.43
C GLU A 180 38.61 5.52 7.21
N ARG A 181 37.89 5.07 6.18
CA ARG A 181 38.49 4.61 4.92
C ARG A 181 39.13 5.74 4.11
N ARG A 182 38.80 7.01 4.39
CA ARG A 182 39.27 8.20 3.66
C ARG A 182 39.88 9.20 4.65
N LEU A 183 41.04 8.85 5.22
CA LEU A 183 41.93 9.75 5.97
C LEU A 183 42.20 11.09 5.20
N PRO A 184 42.59 12.18 5.89
CA PRO A 184 41.94 13.50 5.89
C PRO A 184 42.25 14.39 4.68
N THR A 185 42.21 13.87 3.46
CA THR A 185 41.92 14.72 2.29
C THR A 185 40.43 15.06 2.28
N ILE A 186 39.97 15.79 3.31
CA ILE A 186 38.62 16.35 3.38
C ILE A 186 38.57 17.48 2.35
N TYR A 187 38.31 17.12 1.11
CA TYR A 187 38.00 18.09 0.06
C TYR A 187 36.81 18.93 0.54
N ARG A 188 36.93 20.28 0.45
CA ARG A 188 35.94 21.27 0.92
C ARG A 188 34.48 21.00 0.50
N ASN A 189 34.27 20.16 -0.52
CA ASN A 189 32.94 19.89 -1.10
C ASN A 189 32.40 18.48 -0.81
N LYS A 190 33.14 17.60 -0.11
CA LYS A 190 32.71 16.22 0.16
C LYS A 190 32.19 16.07 1.60
N PHE A 191 31.33 15.08 1.77
CA PHE A 191 30.78 14.68 3.07
C PHE A 191 31.62 13.54 3.67
N PRO A 192 31.74 13.43 5.01
CA PRO A 192 31.07 14.26 6.02
C PRO A 192 31.65 15.67 6.08
N LYS A 193 30.79 16.69 6.24
CA LYS A 193 31.23 18.07 6.37
C LYS A 193 31.55 18.36 7.83
N LEU A 194 32.78 18.77 8.09
CA LEU A 194 33.20 19.22 9.41
C LEU A 194 32.50 20.55 9.74
N GLY A 195 31.73 20.55 10.82
CA GLY A 195 31.14 21.70 11.46
C GLY A 195 31.77 21.96 12.83
N TYR A 196 31.57 23.17 13.34
CA TYR A 196 31.97 23.54 14.69
C TYR A 196 30.75 24.02 15.47
N CYS A 197 30.39 23.28 16.52
CA CYS A 197 29.30 23.67 17.40
C CYS A 197 29.81 24.75 18.36
N ARG A 198 29.44 26.02 18.14
CA ARG A 198 29.92 27.15 18.95
C ARG A 198 29.56 27.03 20.44
N SER A 199 28.41 26.46 20.76
CA SER A 199 27.93 26.32 22.15
C SER A 199 28.69 25.28 22.96
N THR A 200 29.10 24.17 22.34
CA THR A 200 29.76 23.04 23.04
C THR A 200 31.27 22.99 22.81
N LYS A 201 31.82 23.84 21.93
CA LYS A 201 33.20 23.77 21.42
C LYS A 201 33.58 22.40 20.83
N GLN A 202 32.60 21.56 20.50
CA GLN A 202 32.82 20.23 19.94
C GLN A 202 32.80 20.25 18.41
N ARG A 203 33.69 19.44 17.81
CA ARG A 203 33.65 19.14 16.39
C ARG A 203 32.42 18.29 16.09
N THR A 204 31.61 18.75 15.14
CA THR A 204 30.46 18.01 14.64
C THR A 204 30.67 17.67 13.18
N PHE A 205 30.04 16.60 12.73
CA PHE A 205 30.03 16.17 11.35
C PHE A 205 28.60 16.23 10.85
N SER A 206 28.42 16.78 9.66
CA SER A 206 27.14 16.80 8.96
C SER A 206 27.18 15.77 7.84
N TRP A 207 26.10 15.00 7.69
CA TRP A 207 25.93 14.02 6.61
C TRP A 207 24.50 14.09 6.03
N PRO A 208 24.30 13.94 4.71
CA PRO A 208 22.98 14.08 4.10
C PRO A 208 22.06 12.91 4.44
N LEU A 209 20.77 13.22 4.64
CA LEU A 209 19.70 12.25 4.71
C LEU A 209 18.86 12.33 3.42
N LEU A 210 18.49 11.17 2.87
CA LEU A 210 17.69 11.09 1.65
C LEU A 210 16.25 10.74 2.01
N VAL A 211 15.28 11.42 1.38
CA VAL A 211 13.84 11.27 1.69
C VAL A 211 13.36 9.84 1.48
N ASP A 212 13.91 9.14 0.48
CA ASP A 212 13.62 7.73 0.22
C ASP A 212 14.40 6.75 1.11
N HIS A 213 15.07 7.28 2.13
CA HIS A 213 15.99 6.65 3.07
C HIS A 213 17.00 5.71 2.40
N THR A 214 17.37 5.98 1.14
CA THR A 214 18.50 5.29 0.56
C THR A 214 19.79 5.76 1.27
N PRO A 215 20.75 4.87 1.56
CA PRO A 215 21.95 5.29 2.27
C PRO A 215 22.89 6.03 1.30
N TYR A 216 23.17 7.28 1.60
CA TYR A 216 24.00 8.14 0.75
C TYR A 216 25.44 7.58 0.57
N ASN A 217 25.91 7.49 -0.69
CA ASN A 217 27.13 6.76 -1.09
C ASN A 217 28.40 7.63 -1.24
N SER A 218 28.41 8.88 -0.78
CA SER A 218 29.49 9.89 -0.95
C SER A 218 29.58 10.55 -2.34
N GLY A 219 30.14 11.77 -2.43
CA GLY A 219 30.32 12.54 -3.68
C GLY A 219 29.74 13.97 -3.71
N GLU A 220 29.93 14.68 -4.81
CA GLU A 220 29.11 15.86 -5.16
C GLU A 220 27.84 15.34 -5.82
N THR A 221 26.69 15.40 -5.15
CA THR A 221 25.39 15.32 -5.80
C THR A 221 24.82 16.72 -5.91
N ALA A 222 24.02 16.95 -6.94
CA ALA A 222 23.47 18.24 -7.32
C ALA A 222 23.04 19.08 -6.09
N LYS A 223 23.41 20.36 -6.09
CA LYS A 223 23.17 21.35 -5.01
C LYS A 223 21.72 21.38 -4.49
N ASN A 224 20.75 20.92 -5.28
CA ASN A 224 19.33 20.95 -4.97
C ASN A 224 18.81 19.71 -4.19
N SER A 225 19.66 18.70 -3.94
CA SER A 225 19.21 17.38 -3.45
C SER A 225 19.34 17.15 -1.93
N ARG A 226 19.79 18.14 -1.14
CA ARG A 226 20.19 17.90 0.25
C ARG A 226 19.63 18.97 1.18
N ILE A 227 18.33 18.89 1.44
CA ILE A 227 17.67 19.74 2.43
C ILE A 227 17.82 19.11 3.82
N TYR A 228 17.90 17.79 3.95
CA TYR A 228 17.95 17.10 5.25
C TYR A 228 19.36 16.60 5.59
N PHE A 229 19.75 16.76 6.86
CA PHE A 229 21.06 16.34 7.37
C PHE A 229 20.95 15.78 8.77
N VAL A 230 21.86 14.86 9.10
CA VAL A 230 22.18 14.50 10.47
C VAL A 230 23.48 15.18 10.88
N GLU A 231 23.51 15.73 12.08
CA GLU A 231 24.72 16.20 12.75
C GLU A 231 25.07 15.27 13.91
N PHE A 232 26.31 14.78 13.93
CA PHE A 232 26.82 13.83 14.90
C PHE A 232 28.23 14.20 15.35
N SER A 233 28.66 13.70 16.51
CA SER A 233 30.02 13.91 17.03
C SER A 233 30.98 12.79 16.62
N VAL A 234 32.27 12.97 16.93
CA VAL A 234 33.34 11.99 16.66
C VAL A 234 33.01 10.60 17.21
N ASN A 235 32.37 10.51 18.37
CA ASN A 235 31.94 9.26 19.00
C ASN A 235 30.58 8.74 18.50
N MET A 236 30.15 9.12 17.30
CA MET A 236 28.89 8.69 16.66
C MET A 236 27.60 9.13 17.38
N SER A 237 27.68 9.95 18.44
CA SER A 237 26.46 10.42 19.11
C SER A 237 25.69 11.40 18.23
N ILE A 238 24.41 11.12 17.98
CA ILE A 238 23.51 12.01 17.26
C ILE A 238 23.35 13.29 18.07
N LYS A 239 23.67 14.43 17.47
CA LYS A 239 23.43 15.75 18.08
C LYS A 239 22.07 16.29 17.68
N ARG A 240 21.73 16.20 16.39
CA ARG A 240 20.42 16.60 15.85
C ARG A 240 20.23 16.13 14.41
N VAL A 241 18.97 16.02 14.02
CA VAL A 241 18.56 15.97 12.61
C VAL A 241 18.00 17.34 12.25
N LEU A 242 18.31 17.83 11.05
CA LEU A 242 17.95 19.19 10.64
C LEU A 242 17.56 19.28 9.18
N ARG A 243 16.79 20.31 8.87
CA ARG A 243 16.38 20.72 7.52
C ARG A 243 17.02 22.08 7.22
N ARG A 244 17.81 22.17 6.16
CA ARG A 244 18.42 23.40 5.63
C ARG A 244 17.65 23.84 4.39
N SER A 245 16.70 24.74 4.59
CA SER A 245 15.98 25.39 3.49
C SER A 245 16.37 26.88 3.45
N HIS A 246 15.43 27.79 3.70
CA HIS A 246 15.71 29.21 3.95
C HIS A 246 16.35 29.38 5.35
N ASP A 247 15.79 28.69 6.34
CA ASP A 247 16.33 28.60 7.70
C ASP A 247 16.83 27.20 8.03
N ILE A 248 17.62 27.11 9.10
CA ILE A 248 18.04 25.83 9.70
C ILE A 248 17.00 25.44 10.75
N GLU A 249 16.16 24.47 10.42
CA GLU A 249 15.15 23.92 11.31
C GLU A 249 15.68 22.62 11.94
N THR A 250 15.58 22.49 13.26
CA THR A 250 15.91 21.22 13.95
C THR A 250 14.68 20.34 13.95
N CYS A 251 14.81 19.12 13.44
CA CYS A 251 13.72 18.17 13.37
C CYS A 251 13.48 17.54 14.75
N PRO A 252 12.29 17.71 15.36
CA PRO A 252 11.97 17.09 16.64
C PRO A 252 12.01 15.57 16.55
N ILE A 253 12.45 14.94 17.65
CA ILE A 253 12.27 13.50 17.86
C ILE A 253 10.79 13.25 18.07
N ILE A 254 10.26 12.21 17.43
CA ILE A 254 8.90 11.74 17.63
C ILE A 254 8.91 10.31 18.15
N ARG A 255 7.91 10.02 18.98
CA ARG A 255 7.51 8.68 19.38
C ARG A 255 6.01 8.60 19.18
N THR A 256 5.55 7.64 18.39
CA THR A 256 4.12 7.47 18.12
C THR A 256 3.77 6.00 18.04
N VAL A 257 2.55 5.68 18.41
CA VAL A 257 2.02 4.31 18.40
C VAL A 257 1.77 3.87 16.95
N ILE A 258 2.23 2.67 16.64
CA ILE A 258 1.89 1.95 15.41
C ILE A 258 0.49 1.38 15.59
N LEU A 259 -0.44 1.84 14.77
CA LEU A 259 -1.80 1.35 14.76
C LEU A 259 -1.92 0.12 13.86
N PRO A 260 -2.67 -0.91 14.28
CA PRO A 260 -3.03 -1.99 13.38
C PRO A 260 -3.88 -1.45 12.22
N ASP A 261 -3.69 -2.00 11.02
CA ASP A 261 -4.55 -1.66 9.89
C ASP A 261 -5.98 -2.12 10.18
N ALA A 262 -6.95 -1.20 10.06
CA ALA A 262 -8.33 -1.36 10.50
C ALA A 262 -9.07 -2.55 9.85
N ASN A 263 -8.56 -3.08 8.74
CA ASN A 263 -9.13 -4.19 8.00
C ASN A 263 -8.31 -5.49 8.08
N ALA A 264 -7.39 -5.61 9.04
CA ALA A 264 -6.88 -6.92 9.48
C ALA A 264 -7.94 -7.72 10.28
N LYS A 265 -9.24 -7.45 10.08
CA LYS A 265 -10.22 -8.49 10.32
C LYS A 265 -9.88 -9.57 9.32
N SER A 266 -9.42 -10.69 9.86
CA SER A 266 -9.50 -11.99 9.22
C SER A 266 -10.96 -12.19 8.79
N LEU A 267 -11.30 -11.65 7.62
CA LEU A 267 -12.30 -12.26 6.77
C LEU A 267 -11.61 -13.49 6.21
N ALA A 268 -11.35 -14.44 7.12
CA ALA A 268 -11.44 -15.84 6.83
C ALA A 268 -12.85 -16.03 6.26
N HIS A 269 -12.99 -15.74 4.98
CA HIS A 269 -13.90 -16.47 4.14
C HIS A 269 -13.36 -17.89 4.12
N THR A 270 -13.59 -18.61 5.22
CA THR A 270 -13.73 -20.06 5.26
C THR A 270 -14.99 -20.43 4.48
N HIS A 271 -15.09 -19.96 3.24
CA HIS A 271 -15.86 -20.68 2.26
C HIS A 271 -15.00 -21.89 1.92
N ARG A 272 -15.29 -22.96 2.65
CA ARG A 272 -14.95 -24.33 2.33
C ARG A 272 -15.36 -24.53 0.86
N GLU A 273 -14.42 -24.34 -0.05
CA GLU A 273 -14.62 -24.74 -1.43
C GLU A 273 -14.97 -26.23 -1.36
N ASN A 274 -16.15 -26.58 -1.87
CA ASN A 274 -16.44 -27.98 -2.15
C ASN A 274 -15.26 -28.52 -2.97
N GLU A 275 -14.84 -29.74 -2.66
CA GLU A 275 -13.69 -30.50 -3.17
C GLU A 275 -13.71 -30.75 -4.71
N GLY A 276 -14.09 -29.74 -5.49
CA GLY A 276 -13.88 -29.69 -6.93
C GLY A 276 -12.44 -29.31 -7.23
N ARG A 277 -11.96 -29.73 -8.40
CA ARG A 277 -10.63 -29.34 -8.89
C ARG A 277 -10.54 -27.82 -8.97
N ARG A 278 -9.59 -27.24 -8.25
CA ARG A 278 -9.22 -25.83 -8.39
C ARG A 278 -8.64 -25.65 -9.79
N GLN A 279 -9.23 -24.77 -10.58
CA GLN A 279 -8.77 -24.49 -11.94
C GLN A 279 -8.32 -23.04 -12.04
N MET A 280 -7.11 -22.84 -12.57
CA MET A 280 -6.59 -21.53 -12.91
C MET A 280 -6.79 -21.25 -14.40
N ALA A 281 -7.02 -19.98 -14.75
CA ALA A 281 -7.08 -19.56 -16.14
C ALA A 281 -5.70 -19.08 -16.61
N VAL A 282 -5.15 -19.77 -17.59
CA VAL A 282 -3.90 -19.42 -18.27
C VAL A 282 -4.21 -18.68 -19.55
N CYS A 283 -3.91 -17.39 -19.55
CA CYS A 283 -4.08 -16.49 -20.68
C CYS A 283 -2.72 -16.06 -21.26
N LEU A 284 -2.72 -15.25 -22.31
CA LEU A 284 -1.50 -14.76 -22.97
C LEU A 284 -0.62 -13.92 -22.02
N GLY A 285 0.35 -14.56 -21.36
CA GLY A 285 1.33 -13.89 -20.49
C GLY A 285 0.86 -13.64 -19.05
N GLN A 286 -0.30 -14.18 -18.65
CA GLN A 286 -0.80 -14.06 -17.28
C GLN A 286 -1.67 -15.27 -16.88
N SER A 287 -1.55 -15.69 -15.64
CA SER A 287 -2.44 -16.67 -15.00
C SER A 287 -3.33 -16.02 -13.94
N PHE A 288 -4.51 -16.58 -13.75
CA PHE A 288 -5.47 -16.18 -12.73
C PHE A 288 -5.86 -17.40 -11.90
N SER A 289 -5.57 -17.36 -10.60
CA SER A 289 -5.93 -18.42 -9.64
C SER A 289 -7.44 -18.62 -9.57
N SER A 290 -7.85 -19.82 -9.15
CA SER A 290 -9.26 -20.17 -8.96
C SER A 290 -9.98 -19.22 -8.00
N SER A 291 -9.34 -18.89 -6.89
CA SER A 291 -9.80 -17.93 -5.87
C SER A 291 -10.03 -16.53 -6.41
N TYR A 292 -9.10 -16.00 -7.21
CA TYR A 292 -9.22 -14.67 -7.82
C TYR A 292 -10.38 -14.61 -8.82
N LEU A 293 -10.53 -15.66 -9.62
CA LEU A 293 -11.63 -15.79 -10.59
C LEU A 293 -12.98 -15.88 -9.87
N ARG A 294 -13.06 -16.67 -8.79
CA ARG A 294 -14.27 -16.80 -7.98
C ARG A 294 -14.71 -15.46 -7.41
N LEU A 295 -13.80 -14.73 -6.75
CA LEU A 295 -14.10 -13.42 -6.15
C LEU A 295 -14.52 -12.39 -7.20
N ASN A 296 -13.85 -12.35 -8.36
CA ASN A 296 -14.26 -11.46 -9.45
C ASN A 296 -15.63 -11.84 -10.04
N LYS A 297 -15.93 -13.14 -10.16
CA LYS A 297 -17.24 -13.61 -10.62
C LYS A 297 -18.35 -13.20 -9.66
N GLU A 298 -18.16 -13.42 -8.36
CA GLU A 298 -19.12 -13.01 -7.33
C GLU A 298 -19.35 -11.49 -7.36
N LYS A 299 -18.27 -10.71 -7.43
CA LYS A 299 -18.35 -9.25 -7.55
C LYS A 299 -19.11 -8.83 -8.81
N ALA A 300 -18.75 -9.39 -9.96
CA ALA A 300 -19.36 -9.08 -11.24
C ALA A 300 -20.88 -9.35 -11.24
N ILE A 301 -21.32 -10.47 -10.67
CA ILE A 301 -22.74 -10.83 -10.56
C ILE A 301 -23.47 -9.85 -9.63
N ARG A 302 -22.89 -9.52 -8.47
CA ARG A 302 -23.48 -8.54 -7.54
C ARG A 302 -23.65 -7.17 -8.20
N ASP A 303 -22.62 -6.69 -8.88
CA ASP A 303 -22.64 -5.39 -9.55
C ASP A 303 -23.61 -5.38 -10.74
N TYR A 304 -23.71 -6.48 -11.48
CA TYR A 304 -24.70 -6.64 -12.55
C TYR A 304 -26.13 -6.58 -12.00
N ALA A 305 -26.41 -7.28 -10.90
CA ALA A 305 -27.72 -7.22 -10.25
C ALA A 305 -28.05 -5.79 -9.77
N GLN A 306 -27.07 -5.06 -9.22
CA GLN A 306 -27.26 -3.66 -8.80
C GLN A 306 -27.49 -2.71 -9.98
N PHE A 307 -26.80 -2.92 -11.10
CA PHE A 307 -26.97 -2.14 -12.33
C PHE A 307 -28.41 -2.21 -12.83
N TYR A 308 -29.04 -3.39 -12.82
CA TYR A 308 -30.45 -3.58 -13.18
C TYR A 308 -31.44 -3.04 -12.14
N ALA A 309 -31.04 -2.94 -10.88
CA ALA A 309 -31.88 -2.41 -9.80
C ALA A 309 -31.98 -0.86 -9.79
N ASN A 310 -31.58 -0.18 -10.88
CA ASN A 310 -31.60 1.28 -11.02
C ASN A 310 -30.86 2.06 -9.91
N LYS A 311 -29.88 1.43 -9.24
CA LYS A 311 -28.98 2.17 -8.34
C LYS A 311 -28.00 2.96 -9.21
N HIS A 312 -28.33 4.23 -9.46
CA HIS A 312 -27.63 5.19 -10.33
C HIS A 312 -26.12 5.32 -10.05
N LYS A 313 -25.33 4.40 -10.58
CA LYS A 313 -23.88 4.57 -10.75
C LYS A 313 -23.56 4.38 -12.22
N ASN A 314 -23.07 5.45 -12.85
CA ASN A 314 -22.66 5.46 -14.26
C ASN A 314 -21.33 4.69 -14.44
N TYR A 315 -21.32 3.41 -14.09
CA TYR A 315 -20.15 2.56 -14.24
C TYR A 315 -20.09 1.95 -15.63
N ARG A 316 -18.88 1.88 -16.21
CA ARG A 316 -18.64 1.27 -17.53
C ARG A 316 -18.79 -0.24 -17.49
N TYR A 317 -18.56 -0.86 -16.34
CA TYR A 317 -18.66 -2.30 -16.11
C TYR A 317 -19.62 -2.62 -14.97
N PRO A 318 -20.34 -3.75 -15.04
CA PRO A 318 -20.36 -4.74 -16.14
C PRO A 318 -20.95 -4.19 -17.45
N ARG A 319 -20.54 -4.74 -18.60
CA ARG A 319 -20.93 -4.24 -19.93
C ARG A 319 -21.45 -5.32 -20.87
N HIS A 320 -22.52 -5.06 -21.60
CA HIS A 320 -23.06 -5.97 -22.62
C HIS A 320 -22.21 -6.05 -23.90
N SER A 321 -22.21 -7.22 -24.52
CA SER A 321 -21.39 -7.56 -25.69
C SER A 321 -21.81 -6.84 -26.98
N SER A 322 -23.09 -6.45 -27.09
CA SER A 322 -23.71 -5.91 -28.31
C SER A 322 -23.03 -4.64 -28.84
N GLN A 323 -22.24 -3.96 -27.99
CA GLN A 323 -21.49 -2.77 -28.36
C GLN A 323 -20.02 -3.03 -28.74
N PHE A 324 -19.53 -4.28 -28.65
CA PHE A 324 -18.08 -4.55 -28.71
C PHE A 324 -17.66 -5.69 -29.66
N ASN A 325 -18.51 -6.66 -29.96
CA ASN A 325 -18.15 -7.75 -30.88
C ASN A 325 -19.38 -8.40 -31.54
N ARG A 326 -19.40 -8.45 -32.89
CA ARG A 326 -20.49 -9.09 -33.66
C ARG A 326 -20.61 -10.61 -33.43
N LYS A 327 -19.62 -11.26 -32.82
CA LYS A 327 -19.61 -12.71 -32.53
C LYS A 327 -20.27 -13.11 -31.20
N MET A 328 -20.64 -12.16 -30.35
CA MET A 328 -21.24 -12.43 -29.04
C MET A 328 -22.76 -12.22 -29.08
N THR A 329 -23.50 -13.01 -28.32
CA THR A 329 -24.96 -12.87 -28.27
C THR A 329 -25.35 -11.67 -27.42
N SER A 330 -26.54 -11.09 -27.67
CA SER A 330 -27.05 -9.93 -26.92
C SER A 330 -27.22 -10.19 -25.41
N SER A 331 -27.29 -11.47 -25.00
CA SER A 331 -27.38 -11.89 -23.60
C SER A 331 -26.04 -11.97 -22.87
N GLU A 332 -24.92 -11.80 -23.57
CA GLU A 332 -23.58 -11.87 -23.00
C GLU A 332 -23.12 -10.50 -22.50
N TRP A 333 -22.45 -10.52 -21.35
CA TRP A 333 -21.82 -9.35 -20.75
C TRP A 333 -20.49 -9.74 -20.12
N PHE A 334 -19.66 -8.73 -19.87
CA PHE A 334 -18.28 -8.95 -19.44
C PHE A 334 -17.84 -8.04 -18.30
N TRP A 335 -16.90 -8.58 -17.52
CA TRP A 335 -16.25 -7.93 -16.40
C TRP A 335 -14.72 -7.97 -16.59
N PRO A 336 -14.00 -6.86 -16.42
CA PRO A 336 -12.55 -6.82 -16.63
C PRO A 336 -11.79 -7.53 -15.51
N LEU A 337 -10.84 -8.38 -15.88
CA LEU A 337 -9.79 -8.85 -14.98
C LEU A 337 -8.59 -7.92 -15.07
N ARG A 338 -7.95 -7.63 -13.93
CA ARG A 338 -6.85 -6.67 -13.87
C ARG A 338 -5.49 -7.33 -14.06
N HIS A 339 -4.60 -6.61 -14.75
CA HIS A 339 -3.21 -7.03 -14.95
C HIS A 339 -2.47 -7.10 -13.63
N MET A 340 -1.52 -8.03 -13.48
CA MET A 340 -0.55 -7.96 -12.40
C MET A 340 0.36 -6.74 -12.58
N GLU A 341 0.66 -5.99 -11.51
CA GLU A 341 1.50 -4.79 -11.63
C GLU A 341 2.91 -5.08 -12.20
N LYS A 342 3.55 -6.22 -11.87
CA LYS A 342 4.86 -6.65 -12.43
C LYS A 342 4.78 -6.85 -13.94
N ALA A 343 3.65 -7.31 -14.46
CA ALA A 343 3.47 -7.55 -15.89
C ALA A 343 3.50 -6.24 -16.70
N LEU A 344 3.03 -5.14 -16.10
CA LEU A 344 3.01 -3.80 -16.73
C LEU A 344 4.41 -3.26 -17.02
N LYS A 345 5.39 -3.58 -16.17
CA LYS A 345 6.78 -3.13 -16.37
C LYS A 345 7.47 -3.84 -17.54
N ARG A 346 7.01 -5.05 -17.90
CA ARG A 346 7.69 -5.90 -18.88
C ARG A 346 7.12 -5.78 -20.28
N ASN A 347 5.94 -5.17 -20.48
CA ASN A 347 5.19 -5.37 -21.72
C ASN A 347 4.13 -4.27 -21.99
N ASN A 348 4.26 -3.54 -23.11
CA ASN A 348 3.18 -2.75 -23.75
C ASN A 348 2.19 -3.71 -24.45
N LEU A 349 1.65 -4.67 -23.70
CA LEU A 349 0.71 -5.61 -24.26
C LEU A 349 -0.64 -4.90 -24.42
N ASN A 350 -1.06 -4.70 -25.67
CA ASN A 350 -2.42 -4.33 -26.03
C ASN A 350 -3.36 -5.53 -25.80
N VAL A 351 -3.25 -6.14 -24.62
CA VAL A 351 -3.98 -7.31 -24.15
C VAL A 351 -4.94 -6.85 -23.07
N SER A 352 -6.18 -7.31 -23.13
CA SER A 352 -7.13 -7.17 -22.04
C SER A 352 -7.69 -8.53 -21.66
N TYR A 353 -7.94 -8.73 -20.37
CA TYR A 353 -8.53 -9.97 -19.83
C TYR A 353 -9.95 -9.69 -19.34
N ILE A 354 -10.88 -10.57 -19.66
CA ILE A 354 -12.29 -10.41 -19.32
C ILE A 354 -12.91 -11.73 -18.86
N LEU A 355 -13.75 -11.66 -17.83
CA LEU A 355 -14.73 -12.69 -17.52
C LEU A 355 -15.94 -12.48 -18.43
N VAL A 356 -16.46 -13.57 -19.00
CA VAL A 356 -17.68 -13.53 -19.80
C VAL A 356 -18.77 -14.32 -19.08
N LEU A 357 -19.92 -13.69 -18.93
CA LEU A 357 -21.12 -14.27 -18.36
C LEU A 357 -22.29 -14.13 -19.34
N THR A 358 -23.27 -15.01 -19.24
CA THR A 358 -24.51 -14.97 -20.02
C THR A 358 -25.72 -14.97 -19.09
N GLY A 359 -26.76 -14.22 -19.46
CA GLY A 359 -27.95 -14.09 -18.62
C GLY A 359 -27.63 -13.32 -17.32
N ARG A 360 -28.05 -13.84 -16.16
CA ARG A 360 -27.85 -13.17 -14.87
C ARG A 360 -26.54 -13.53 -14.18
N ASP A 361 -26.11 -14.79 -14.28
CA ASP A 361 -25.04 -15.34 -13.44
C ASP A 361 -24.27 -16.52 -14.08
N LYS A 362 -24.65 -16.97 -15.28
CA LYS A 362 -24.03 -18.14 -15.90
C LYS A 362 -22.65 -17.79 -16.44
N PHE A 363 -21.62 -18.31 -15.78
CA PHE A 363 -20.23 -18.17 -16.21
C PHE A 363 -19.98 -18.93 -17.52
N LYS A 364 -19.40 -18.25 -18.52
CA LYS A 364 -19.04 -18.84 -19.81
C LYS A 364 -17.56 -19.22 -19.86
N GLY A 365 -16.69 -18.35 -19.36
CA GLY A 365 -15.24 -18.57 -19.40
C GLY A 365 -14.43 -17.30 -19.17
N VAL A 366 -13.11 -17.46 -19.18
CA VAL A 366 -12.14 -16.36 -19.14
C VAL A 366 -11.60 -16.17 -20.55
N PHE A 367 -11.58 -14.93 -21.02
CA PHE A 367 -11.11 -14.59 -22.36
C PHE A 367 -10.05 -13.50 -22.28
N TYR A 368 -9.19 -13.45 -23.29
CA TYR A 368 -8.29 -12.34 -23.52
C TYR A 368 -8.49 -11.77 -24.91
N ARG A 369 -8.34 -10.46 -25.05
CA ARG A 369 -8.33 -9.78 -26.34
C ARG A 369 -6.93 -9.29 -26.65
N HIS A 370 -6.41 -9.65 -27.81
CA HIS A 370 -5.12 -9.20 -28.33
C HIS A 370 -5.29 -8.85 -29.81
N ASP A 371 -4.83 -7.66 -30.23
CA ASP A 371 -4.98 -7.16 -31.60
C ASP A 371 -6.43 -7.23 -32.13
N GLY A 372 -7.38 -6.84 -31.28
CA GLY A 372 -8.82 -6.86 -31.61
C GLY A 372 -9.46 -8.26 -31.64
N LYS A 373 -8.68 -9.35 -31.55
CA LYS A 373 -9.19 -10.72 -31.54
C LYS A 373 -9.44 -11.19 -30.11
N LEU A 374 -10.64 -11.67 -29.85
CA LEU A 374 -11.01 -12.31 -28.58
C LEU A 374 -10.69 -13.81 -28.67
N LYS A 375 -9.99 -14.34 -27.65
CA LYS A 375 -9.59 -15.74 -27.53
C LYS A 375 -9.88 -16.23 -26.12
N GLU A 376 -10.26 -17.49 -25.98
CA GLU A 376 -10.51 -18.11 -24.68
C GLU A 376 -9.18 -18.48 -24.01
N CYS A 377 -9.11 -18.31 -22.70
CA CYS A 377 -7.97 -18.76 -21.90
C CYS A 377 -8.08 -20.28 -21.64
N LYS A 378 -6.94 -20.94 -21.47
CA LYS A 378 -6.93 -22.36 -21.10
C LYS A 378 -7.22 -22.49 -19.61
N LEU A 379 -8.05 -23.45 -19.23
CA LEU A 379 -8.23 -23.84 -17.84
C LEU A 379 -7.27 -24.98 -17.54
N GLU A 380 -6.46 -24.81 -16.51
CA GLU A 380 -5.49 -25.80 -16.04
C GLU A 380 -5.77 -26.12 -14.58
N ASP A 381 -5.58 -27.38 -14.18
CA ASP A 381 -5.73 -27.79 -12.78
C ASP A 381 -4.62 -27.10 -11.95
N GLU A 382 -5.01 -26.43 -10.87
CA GLU A 382 -4.12 -25.71 -9.98
C GLU A 382 -3.40 -26.74 -9.10
N VAL A 383 -2.13 -27.01 -9.41
CA VAL A 383 -1.29 -27.90 -8.61
C VAL A 383 -1.02 -27.20 -7.29
N GLU A 384 -1.60 -27.72 -6.22
CA GLU A 384 -1.33 -27.26 -4.86
C GLU A 384 0.13 -27.61 -4.53
N ASP A 385 1.03 -26.64 -4.73
CA ASP A 385 2.43 -26.75 -4.33
C ASP A 385 2.41 -26.94 -2.80
N GLN A 386 2.52 -28.19 -2.33
CA GLN A 386 2.59 -28.54 -0.91
C GLN A 386 3.90 -28.00 -0.31
N ARG A 387 4.04 -26.67 -0.26
CA ARG A 387 5.07 -26.04 0.56
C ARG A 387 4.58 -26.18 1.98
N LYS A 388 5.11 -27.17 2.69
CA LYS A 388 5.06 -27.22 4.16
C LYS A 388 5.49 -25.84 4.66
N VAL A 389 4.51 -25.05 5.09
CA VAL A 389 4.76 -23.90 5.94
C VAL A 389 5.19 -24.54 7.27
N GLY A 390 6.50 -24.70 7.44
CA GLY A 390 7.05 -24.92 8.76
C GLY A 390 6.61 -23.73 9.59
N VAL A 391 5.68 -23.96 10.52
CA VAL A 391 5.34 -23.01 11.57
C VAL A 391 6.52 -23.03 12.55
N GLU A 392 7.67 -22.54 12.11
CA GLU A 392 8.59 -21.91 13.02
C GLU A 392 8.13 -20.46 13.06
N GLY A 393 7.42 -20.12 14.14
CA GLY A 393 7.05 -18.75 14.40
C GLY A 393 8.33 -17.92 14.40
N CYS A 394 8.40 -16.93 13.51
CA CYS A 394 9.19 -15.76 13.82
C CYS A 394 8.54 -15.14 15.05
N GLU A 395 8.99 -15.52 16.25
CA GLU A 395 8.71 -14.74 17.45
C GLU A 395 9.10 -13.30 17.12
N ARG A 396 8.10 -12.41 17.17
CA ARG A 396 8.38 -10.98 17.14
C ARG A 396 9.08 -10.68 18.44
N ASP A 397 10.39 -10.51 18.40
CA ASP A 397 11.08 -9.75 19.45
C ASP A 397 10.33 -8.43 19.57
N GLY A 398 9.70 -8.20 20.74
CA GLY A 398 8.78 -7.09 21.05
C GLY A 398 9.46 -5.73 21.10
N ASN A 399 10.41 -5.46 20.21
CA ASN A 399 11.15 -4.22 20.13
C ASN A 399 11.39 -3.83 18.66
N ILE A 400 10.34 -3.41 17.96
CA ILE A 400 10.39 -2.90 16.57
C ILE A 400 11.06 -1.50 16.49
N SER A 401 11.68 -1.03 17.56
CA SER A 401 12.35 0.29 17.65
C SER A 401 13.55 0.48 16.69
N GLY A 402 13.87 -0.54 15.87
CA GLY A 402 14.95 -0.56 14.88
C GLY A 402 14.55 -0.76 13.41
N LEU A 403 13.26 -0.68 13.02
CA LEU A 403 12.86 -0.97 11.64
C LEU A 403 13.23 0.16 10.65
N ASP A 404 14.13 -0.10 9.70
CA ASP A 404 14.33 0.75 8.52
C ASP A 404 13.25 0.41 7.46
N LEU A 405 12.27 1.30 7.33
CA LEU A 405 11.09 1.15 6.48
C LEU A 405 11.36 1.26 4.99
N ASN A 406 12.61 1.50 4.60
CA ASN A 406 13.04 1.56 3.20
C ASN A 406 13.89 0.39 2.78
N LYS A 407 14.25 -0.47 3.74
CA LYS A 407 14.83 -1.76 3.44
C LYS A 407 13.70 -2.78 3.40
N PRO A 408 13.60 -3.58 2.32
CA PRO A 408 12.81 -4.78 2.41
C PRO A 408 13.37 -5.60 3.58
N LEU A 409 12.50 -6.02 4.49
CA LEU A 409 12.87 -7.01 5.49
C LEU A 409 13.32 -8.26 4.71
N GLY A 410 14.64 -8.54 4.68
CA GLY A 410 15.19 -9.76 4.07
C GLY A 410 14.71 -10.98 4.85
N CYS A 411 14.44 -12.15 4.27
CA CYS A 411 15.05 -12.82 3.12
C CYS A 411 14.02 -13.35 2.09
N TRP A 412 14.32 -13.23 0.79
CA TRP A 412 13.68 -14.04 -0.26
C TRP A 412 14.37 -15.38 -0.51
N GLU A 413 15.57 -15.58 0.04
CA GLU A 413 16.34 -16.82 -0.15
C GLU A 413 15.82 -18.00 0.68
N CYS A 414 14.85 -17.77 1.58
CA CYS A 414 14.11 -18.84 2.26
C CYS A 414 13.18 -19.64 1.30
N TRP A 415 13.25 -19.39 -0.02
CA TRP A 415 12.29 -19.87 -1.01
C TRP A 415 12.84 -20.92 -1.99
N LYS A 416 14.00 -21.52 -1.69
CA LYS A 416 14.43 -22.79 -2.32
C LYS A 416 14.25 -23.95 -1.34
N SER A 417 14.02 -25.16 -1.87
CA SER A 417 13.83 -26.42 -1.14
C SER A 417 15.05 -26.91 -0.35
N GLU A 418 16.15 -26.15 -0.37
CA GLU A 418 17.38 -26.43 0.35
C GLU A 418 17.46 -25.41 1.49
N GLY A 419 17.40 -25.89 2.73
CA GLY A 419 17.16 -25.09 3.94
C GLY A 419 18.11 -23.90 4.16
N CYS A 420 17.65 -22.94 4.97
CA CYS A 420 18.37 -21.72 5.30
C CYS A 420 19.65 -21.99 6.11
N LEU A 421 20.77 -21.40 5.68
CA LEU A 421 21.82 -20.95 6.57
C LEU A 421 21.63 -19.45 6.78
N CYS A 422 20.78 -19.06 7.73
CA CYS A 422 20.86 -17.72 8.30
C CYS A 422 22.12 -17.68 9.19
N PRO A 423 23.11 -16.81 8.94
CA PRO A 423 24.21 -16.68 9.89
C PRO A 423 23.65 -16.01 11.15
N HIS A 424 23.34 -16.82 12.16
CA HIS A 424 23.35 -16.38 13.54
C HIS A 424 24.77 -15.84 13.82
N LYS A 425 24.95 -14.52 13.79
CA LYS A 425 26.06 -13.91 14.50
C LYS A 425 25.69 -13.90 15.98
N ASN A 426 25.90 -15.03 16.64
CA ASN A 426 26.25 -14.98 18.05
C ASN A 426 27.62 -14.29 18.14
N GLN A 427 27.67 -13.24 18.94
CA GLN A 427 28.92 -12.82 19.55
C GLN A 427 29.41 -13.96 20.45
N ASP A 428 30.73 -14.08 20.52
CA ASP A 428 31.54 -14.98 21.34
C ASP A 428 31.98 -16.30 20.68
N GLU A 429 33.30 -16.50 20.78
CA GLU A 429 34.12 -17.66 20.37
C GLU A 429 34.48 -17.79 18.88
N MET A 430 35.69 -17.34 18.53
CA MET A 430 36.75 -18.25 18.07
C MET A 430 38.08 -17.50 17.91
N THR A 431 38.94 -17.74 18.90
CA THR A 431 40.39 -17.78 18.76
C THR A 431 40.84 -18.78 17.68
N GLU A 432 42.02 -18.50 17.14
CA GLU A 432 42.98 -19.42 16.52
C GLU A 432 42.81 -19.86 15.05
N ASP A 433 43.89 -19.53 14.33
CA ASP A 433 44.57 -20.25 13.26
C ASP A 433 43.85 -20.55 11.93
N CYS A 434 44.24 -19.79 10.92
CA CYS A 434 44.28 -20.25 9.53
C CYS A 434 45.63 -19.90 8.91
N ILE A 435 46.47 -20.95 8.83
CA ILE A 435 47.73 -21.03 8.10
C ILE A 435 47.47 -20.83 6.60
N SER A 436 48.38 -20.10 5.96
CA SER A 436 48.43 -19.86 4.52
C SER A 436 48.99 -21.08 3.75
N PRO A 437 48.49 -21.41 2.55
CA PRO A 437 49.31 -22.08 1.55
C PRO A 437 49.93 -21.04 0.60
N VAL A 438 51.26 -21.06 0.68
CA VAL A 438 52.27 -20.56 -0.24
C VAL A 438 51.94 -20.85 -1.71
N GLU A 439 52.09 -19.82 -2.55
CA GLU A 439 53.03 -19.85 -3.68
C GLU A 439 54.08 -18.75 -3.51
#